data_AF-A0A067BIN1-F1
#
_entry.id   AF-A0A067BIN1-F1
#
_cell.length_a   1.000
_cell.length_b   1.000
_cell.length_c   1.000
_cell.angle_alpha   90.00
_cell.angle_beta   90.00
_cell.angle_gamma   90.00
#
_symmetry.space_group_name_H-M   'P 1'
#
loop_
_entity.id
_entity.type
_entity.pdbx_description
1 polymer ?
#
loop_
_entity_poly.entity_id
_entity_poly.type
_entity_poly.pdbx_seq_one_letter_code
_entity_poly.pdbx_strand_id
1 'polypeptide(L)'
;MALLDELIASVVAETRFKDASYYPWRIRDGMLGSIKASSPENVTTDDQKTLASAMSHEVDGKIYYAYSLIFAYTDEPFTTLQPETLFHASRSLLNVLGKEKPPPGISIARIAFTLAQHAQQLEAFKLAHMMYERLQTMRVRPEWQRMINLTNMVIQAKPYSDWDDLLPIEYRSSTTNPLLHPTSVGDVCVNSAHPFVRSFLSFDNVPLVEFAPTPDLSDDEAMALIETLPSMQHGKHGNNNDKWKTS
;
A
#
# COMPACT_ATOMS: atom_id res chain seq x y z
N MET A 1 -19.48 -19.69 0.12
CA MET A 1 -18.88 -18.46 0.65
C MET A 1 -18.78 -18.52 2.18
N ALA A 2 -19.87 -18.85 2.90
CA ALA A 2 -19.90 -18.94 4.37
C ALA A 2 -18.74 -19.72 5.07
N LEU A 3 -18.25 -20.82 4.48
CA LEU A 3 -17.12 -21.57 5.05
C LEU A 3 -15.82 -20.75 5.07
N LEU A 4 -15.53 -19.98 4.02
CA LEU A 4 -14.29 -19.21 3.96
C LEU A 4 -14.33 -18.03 4.96
N ASP A 5 -15.51 -17.43 5.16
CA ASP A 5 -15.69 -16.38 6.16
C ASP A 5 -15.47 -16.91 7.58
N GLU A 6 -15.96 -18.12 7.88
CA GLU A 6 -15.72 -18.78 9.16
C GLU A 6 -14.23 -19.12 9.37
N LEU A 7 -13.55 -19.58 8.31
CA LEU A 7 -12.10 -19.82 8.35
C LEU A 7 -11.32 -18.52 8.60
N ILE A 8 -11.71 -17.40 7.99
CA ILE A 8 -11.09 -16.09 8.28
C ILE A 8 -11.25 -15.75 9.75
N ALA A 9 -12.46 -15.88 10.32
CA ALA A 9 -12.69 -15.59 11.73
C ALA A 9 -11.85 -16.49 12.67
N SER A 10 -11.74 -17.78 12.36
CA SER A 10 -10.93 -18.74 13.11
C SER A 10 -9.43 -18.41 13.04
N VAL A 11 -8.92 -18.15 11.85
CA VAL A 11 -7.49 -17.87 11.61
C VAL A 11 -7.08 -16.53 12.22
N VAL A 12 -7.97 -15.54 12.19
CA VAL A 12 -7.79 -14.27 12.90
C VAL A 12 -7.76 -14.48 14.42
N ALA A 13 -8.63 -15.34 14.96
CA ALA A 13 -8.61 -15.69 16.38
C ALA A 13 -7.33 -16.44 16.80
N GLU A 14 -6.79 -17.28 15.91
CA GLU A 14 -5.49 -17.95 16.09
C GLU A 14 -4.29 -17.02 15.84
N THR A 15 -4.49 -15.75 15.49
CA THR A 15 -3.44 -14.77 15.18
C THR A 15 -2.55 -15.12 13.97
N ARG A 16 -3.04 -15.96 13.06
CA ARG A 16 -2.33 -16.41 11.85
C ARG A 16 -2.62 -15.50 10.66
N PHE A 17 -2.15 -14.27 10.71
CA PHE A 17 -2.50 -13.24 9.72
C PHE A 17 -2.00 -13.51 8.30
N LYS A 18 -0.92 -14.29 8.13
CA LYS A 18 -0.46 -14.72 6.81
C LYS A 18 -1.50 -15.58 6.10
N ASP A 19 -2.11 -16.52 6.82
CA ASP A 19 -3.17 -17.36 6.26
C ASP A 19 -4.47 -16.56 6.09
N ALA A 20 -4.73 -15.60 7.00
CA ALA A 20 -5.87 -14.69 6.88
C ALA A 20 -5.81 -13.84 5.60
N SER A 21 -4.63 -13.59 5.03
CA SER A 21 -4.50 -12.90 3.75
C SER A 21 -4.93 -13.74 2.54
N TYR A 22 -4.81 -15.07 2.64
CA TYR A 22 -5.05 -15.99 1.53
C TYR A 22 -6.55 -16.23 1.27
N TYR A 23 -7.35 -16.36 2.32
CA TYR A 23 -8.78 -16.69 2.17
C TYR A 23 -9.61 -15.59 1.49
N PRO A 24 -9.47 -14.28 1.82
CA PRO A 24 -10.14 -13.20 1.11
C PRO A 24 -9.80 -13.19 -0.38
N TRP A 25 -8.54 -13.48 -0.73
CA TRP A 25 -8.11 -13.57 -2.12
C TRP A 25 -8.82 -14.71 -2.85
N ARG A 26 -8.98 -15.87 -2.19
CA ARG A 26 -9.74 -17.00 -2.74
C ARG A 26 -11.24 -16.74 -2.87
N ILE A 27 -11.83 -15.96 -1.96
CA ILE A 27 -13.22 -15.50 -2.08
C ILE A 27 -13.36 -14.62 -3.32
N ARG A 28 -12.45 -13.65 -3.48
CA ARG A 28 -12.39 -12.74 -4.64
C ARG A 28 -12.30 -13.51 -5.95
N ASP A 29 -11.43 -14.50 -6.06
CA ASP A 29 -11.31 -15.32 -7.28
C ASP A 29 -12.59 -16.12 -7.57
N GLY A 30 -13.25 -16.65 -6.54
CA GLY A 30 -14.55 -17.30 -6.69
C GLY A 30 -15.65 -16.34 -7.16
N MET A 31 -15.65 -15.10 -6.65
CA MET A 31 -16.58 -14.06 -7.08
C MET A 31 -16.33 -13.65 -8.54
N LEU A 32 -15.07 -13.41 -8.92
CA LEU A 32 -14.73 -13.07 -10.30
C LEU A 32 -15.00 -14.22 -11.28
N GLY A 33 -14.76 -15.47 -10.88
CA GLY A 33 -15.09 -16.64 -11.70
C GLY A 33 -16.59 -16.85 -11.92
N SER A 34 -17.45 -16.25 -11.09
CA SER A 34 -18.90 -16.29 -11.29
C SER A 34 -19.40 -15.29 -12.33
N ILE A 35 -18.61 -14.26 -12.65
CA ILE A 35 -18.93 -13.23 -13.64
C ILE A 35 -18.66 -13.81 -15.03
N LYS A 36 -19.72 -13.98 -15.83
CA LYS A 36 -19.65 -14.53 -17.19
C LYS A 36 -19.54 -13.47 -18.29
N ALA A 37 -19.55 -12.19 -17.92
CA ALA A 37 -19.50 -11.10 -18.89
C ALA A 37 -18.11 -10.99 -19.52
N SER A 38 -18.02 -11.21 -20.84
CA SER A 38 -16.77 -11.06 -21.62
C SER A 38 -16.53 -9.64 -22.16
N SER A 39 -17.50 -8.72 -22.03
CA SER A 39 -17.40 -7.36 -22.58
C SER A 39 -17.99 -6.32 -21.62
N PRO A 40 -17.43 -5.10 -21.55
CA PRO A 40 -17.86 -4.04 -20.63
C PRO A 40 -19.30 -3.57 -20.85
N GLU A 41 -19.87 -3.81 -22.04
CA GLU A 41 -21.25 -3.41 -22.38
C GLU A 41 -22.33 -4.38 -21.86
N ASN A 42 -21.95 -5.62 -21.50
CA ASN A 42 -22.88 -6.67 -21.05
C ASN A 42 -22.89 -6.84 -19.51
N VAL A 43 -22.33 -5.88 -18.78
CA VAL A 43 -22.21 -5.98 -17.32
C VAL A 43 -23.56 -5.68 -16.67
N THR A 44 -24.14 -6.68 -16.01
CA THR A 44 -25.38 -6.53 -15.25
C THR A 44 -25.11 -5.69 -13.99
N THR A 45 -26.13 -4.99 -13.47
CA THR A 45 -26.01 -4.29 -12.18
C THR A 45 -25.61 -5.22 -11.01
N ASP A 46 -25.93 -6.50 -11.10
CA ASP A 46 -25.52 -7.54 -10.14
C ASP A 46 -24.02 -7.92 -10.29
N ASP A 47 -23.52 -7.95 -11.52
CA ASP A 47 -22.09 -8.17 -11.81
C ASP A 47 -21.25 -7.01 -11.26
N GLN A 48 -21.73 -5.76 -11.37
CA GLN A 48 -21.05 -4.59 -10.79
C GLN A 48 -20.96 -4.66 -9.26
N LYS A 49 -22.01 -5.14 -8.59
CA LYS A 49 -22.00 -5.34 -7.14
C LYS A 49 -21.01 -6.43 -6.74
N THR A 50 -21.03 -7.54 -7.48
CA THR A 50 -20.11 -8.67 -7.27
C THR A 50 -18.66 -8.23 -7.46
N LEU A 51 -18.40 -7.40 -8.48
CA LEU A 51 -17.10 -6.80 -8.72
C LEU A 51 -16.68 -5.89 -7.56
N ALA A 52 -17.54 -4.99 -7.10
CA ALA A 52 -17.22 -4.10 -5.98
C ALA A 52 -16.92 -4.88 -4.69
N SER A 53 -17.71 -5.91 -4.39
CA SER A 53 -17.45 -6.81 -3.25
C SER A 53 -16.13 -7.58 -3.42
N ALA A 54 -15.81 -8.05 -4.63
CA ALA A 54 -14.55 -8.73 -4.93
C ALA A 54 -13.35 -7.81 -4.71
N MET A 55 -13.44 -6.53 -5.11
CA MET A 55 -12.39 -5.53 -4.88
C MET A 55 -12.20 -5.25 -3.39
N SER A 56 -13.27 -5.22 -2.59
CA SER A 56 -13.17 -5.07 -1.14
C SER A 56 -12.39 -6.21 -0.50
N HIS A 57 -12.69 -7.46 -0.87
CA HIS A 57 -11.97 -8.64 -0.36
C HIS A 57 -10.49 -8.66 -0.79
N GLU A 58 -10.19 -8.11 -1.97
CA GLU A 58 -8.80 -7.95 -2.40
C GLU A 58 -8.03 -6.99 -1.47
N VAL A 59 -8.65 -5.86 -1.11
CA VAL A 59 -8.07 -4.90 -0.16
C VAL A 59 -7.87 -5.54 1.21
N ASP A 60 -8.87 -6.27 1.72
CA ASP A 60 -8.76 -6.98 3.01
C ASP A 60 -7.58 -7.97 3.03
N GLY A 61 -7.43 -8.76 1.96
CA GLY A 61 -6.32 -9.70 1.82
C GLY A 61 -4.96 -8.99 1.88
N LYS A 62 -4.82 -7.86 1.16
CA LYS A 62 -3.60 -7.04 1.16
C LYS A 62 -3.30 -6.47 2.54
N ILE A 63 -4.32 -6.01 3.26
CA ILE A 63 -4.18 -5.49 4.63
C ILE A 63 -3.69 -6.59 5.57
N TYR A 64 -4.30 -7.78 5.54
CA TYR A 64 -3.87 -8.90 6.40
C TYR A 64 -2.43 -9.34 6.10
N TYR A 65 -2.05 -9.35 4.83
CA TYR A 65 -0.68 -9.70 4.44
C TYR A 65 0.33 -8.70 5.00
N ALA A 66 0.11 -7.39 4.78
CA ALA A 66 0.99 -6.36 5.32
C ALA A 66 1.03 -6.39 6.85
N TYR A 67 -0.10 -6.65 7.50
CA TYR A 67 -0.17 -6.75 8.95
C TYR A 67 0.58 -7.98 9.50
N SER A 68 0.65 -9.08 8.73
CA SER A 68 1.40 -10.26 9.14
C SER A 68 2.89 -9.98 9.35
N LEU A 69 3.48 -9.08 8.56
CA LEU A 69 4.87 -8.65 8.69
C LEU A 69 5.09 -7.85 9.99
N ILE A 70 4.14 -6.96 10.30
CA ILE A 70 4.16 -6.15 11.53
C ILE A 70 3.97 -7.04 12.76
N PHE A 71 3.03 -7.98 12.69
CA PHE A 71 2.78 -8.91 13.78
C PHE A 71 4.00 -9.80 14.05
N ALA A 72 4.66 -10.29 13.00
CA ALA A 72 5.91 -11.03 13.14
C ALA A 72 6.99 -10.18 13.85
N TYR A 73 7.16 -8.92 13.46
CA TYR A 73 8.10 -8.02 14.15
C TYR A 73 7.76 -7.79 15.64
N THR A 74 6.48 -7.64 16.00
CA THR A 74 6.09 -7.30 17.37
C THR A 74 6.04 -8.47 18.34
N ASP A 75 5.74 -9.67 17.84
CA ASP A 75 5.46 -10.84 18.67
C ASP A 75 6.50 -11.97 18.50
N GLU A 76 7.29 -11.99 17.41
CA GLU A 76 8.39 -12.95 17.24
C GLU A 76 9.71 -12.35 17.78
N PRO A 77 10.56 -13.16 18.44
CA PRO A 77 11.79 -12.66 19.07
C PRO A 77 12.85 -12.18 18.07
N PHE A 78 12.77 -12.63 16.81
CA PHE A 78 13.68 -12.26 15.74
C PHE A 78 12.90 -12.15 14.44
N THR A 79 13.21 -11.12 13.66
CA THR A 79 12.70 -10.99 12.30
C THR A 79 13.86 -10.91 11.32
N THR A 80 13.68 -11.48 10.13
CA THR A 80 14.60 -11.32 9.00
C THR A 80 14.21 -10.14 8.11
N LEU A 81 13.13 -9.41 8.46
CA LEU A 81 12.61 -8.31 7.67
C LEU A 81 13.51 -7.08 7.80
N GLN A 82 13.70 -6.38 6.68
CA GLN A 82 14.44 -5.13 6.66
C GLN A 82 13.64 -4.01 7.34
N PRO A 83 14.28 -3.11 8.11
CA PRO A 83 13.62 -1.97 8.73
C PRO A 83 12.81 -1.12 7.75
N GLU A 84 13.32 -0.93 6.54
CA GLU A 84 12.68 -0.18 5.46
C GLU A 84 11.36 -0.86 5.04
N THR A 85 11.35 -2.19 4.95
CA THR A 85 10.14 -2.94 4.60
C THR A 85 9.06 -2.77 5.66
N LEU A 86 9.42 -2.84 6.94
CA LEU A 86 8.49 -2.64 8.05
C LEU A 86 7.98 -1.19 8.11
N PHE A 87 8.84 -0.22 7.83
CA PHE A 87 8.47 1.18 7.71
C PHE A 87 7.45 1.40 6.59
N HIS A 88 7.76 0.95 5.36
CA HIS A 88 6.89 1.13 4.21
C HIS A 88 5.56 0.38 4.35
N ALA A 89 5.57 -0.84 4.89
CA ALA A 89 4.36 -1.63 5.15
C ALA A 89 3.46 -0.97 6.21
N SER A 90 4.04 -0.48 7.30
CA SER A 90 3.28 0.20 8.36
C SER A 90 2.69 1.51 7.86
N ARG A 91 3.44 2.26 7.06
CA ARG A 91 2.98 3.50 6.42
C ARG A 91 1.82 3.24 5.47
N SER A 92 1.97 2.26 4.56
CA SER A 92 0.92 1.93 3.59
C SER A 92 -0.36 1.50 4.29
N LEU A 93 -0.25 0.71 5.35
CA LEU A 93 -1.41 0.28 6.14
C LEU A 93 -2.16 1.45 6.78
N LEU A 94 -1.47 2.43 7.36
CA LEU A 94 -2.15 3.59 7.94
C LEU A 94 -2.82 4.46 6.87
N ASN A 95 -2.23 4.55 5.67
CA ASN A 95 -2.84 5.27 4.55
C ASN A 95 -4.08 4.54 4.02
N VAL A 96 -4.02 3.20 3.89
CA VAL A 96 -5.13 2.37 3.41
C VAL A 96 -6.28 2.31 4.43
N LEU A 97 -5.98 2.09 5.71
CA LEU A 97 -7.01 2.01 6.76
C LEU A 97 -7.68 3.37 7.02
N GLY A 98 -6.94 4.46 6.81
CA GLY A 98 -7.43 5.82 6.99
C GLY A 98 -8.17 6.04 8.31
N LYS A 99 -9.44 6.46 8.22
CA LYS A 99 -10.36 6.62 9.36
C LYS A 99 -11.37 5.48 9.50
N GLU A 100 -11.33 4.50 8.60
CA GLU A 100 -12.27 3.40 8.60
C GLU A 100 -11.94 2.42 9.73
N LYS A 101 -12.95 1.63 10.13
CA LYS A 101 -12.75 0.61 11.14
C LYS A 101 -11.88 -0.49 10.54
N PRO A 102 -10.73 -0.84 11.16
CA PRO A 102 -9.87 -1.87 10.62
C PRO A 102 -10.57 -3.24 10.61
N PRO A 103 -10.21 -4.13 9.66
CA PRO A 103 -10.69 -5.49 9.66
C PRO A 103 -10.41 -6.22 10.99
N PRO A 104 -11.19 -7.27 11.32
CA PRO A 104 -11.05 -8.01 12.58
C PRO A 104 -9.62 -8.47 12.85
N GLY A 105 -9.18 -8.31 14.11
CA GLY A 105 -7.86 -8.77 14.59
C GLY A 105 -6.69 -7.81 14.34
N ILE A 106 -6.88 -6.75 13.56
CA ILE A 106 -5.82 -5.77 13.29
C ILE A 106 -5.76 -4.74 14.41
N SER A 107 -4.58 -4.61 15.02
CA SER A 107 -4.31 -3.59 16.04
C SER A 107 -3.57 -2.40 15.45
N ILE A 108 -4.25 -1.25 15.38
CA ILE A 108 -3.64 0.03 14.96
C ILE A 108 -2.48 0.41 15.88
N ALA A 109 -2.56 0.08 17.18
CA ALA A 109 -1.48 0.36 18.13
C ALA A 109 -0.17 -0.36 17.76
N ARG A 110 -0.24 -1.61 17.26
CA ARG A 110 0.94 -2.35 16.78
C ARG A 110 1.54 -1.72 15.52
N ILE A 111 0.69 -1.30 14.59
CA ILE A 111 1.10 -0.63 13.36
C ILE A 111 1.81 0.70 13.68
N ALA A 112 1.17 1.54 14.51
CA ALA A 112 1.74 2.82 14.92
C ALA A 112 3.04 2.66 15.71
N PHE A 113 3.14 1.64 16.57
CA PHE A 113 4.35 1.34 17.33
C PHE A 113 5.52 0.95 16.43
N THR A 114 5.30 0.03 15.49
CA THR A 114 6.31 -0.42 14.52
C THR A 114 6.74 0.73 13.62
N LEU A 115 5.78 1.54 13.15
CA LEU A 115 6.09 2.74 12.36
C LEU A 115 6.92 3.74 13.16
N ALA A 116 6.59 4.01 14.43
CA ALA A 116 7.33 4.98 15.25
C ALA A 116 8.79 4.56 15.45
N GLN A 117 9.04 3.28 15.75
CA GLN A 117 10.39 2.76 15.94
C GLN A 117 11.24 2.86 14.66
N HIS A 118 10.71 2.42 13.52
CA HIS A 118 11.46 2.47 12.27
C HIS A 118 11.54 3.88 11.69
N ALA A 119 10.54 4.74 11.89
CA ALA A 119 10.62 6.15 11.53
C ALA A 119 11.75 6.86 12.30
N GLN A 120 11.93 6.54 13.58
CA GLN A 120 13.08 7.05 14.34
C GLN A 120 14.41 6.50 13.82
N GLN A 121 14.47 5.20 13.48
CA GLN A 121 15.69 4.57 12.97
C GLN A 121 16.11 5.12 11.60
N LEU A 122 15.14 5.46 10.75
CA LEU A 122 15.35 6.02 9.41
C LEU A 122 15.37 7.56 9.40
N GLU A 123 15.42 8.20 10.56
CA GLU A 123 15.50 9.67 10.69
C GLU A 123 14.27 10.44 10.14
N ALA A 124 13.12 9.78 10.01
CA ALA A 124 11.81 10.41 9.82
C ALA A 124 11.25 10.91 11.16
N PHE A 125 11.92 11.91 11.75
CA PHE A 125 11.64 12.35 13.11
C PHE A 125 10.27 13.00 13.26
N LYS A 126 9.81 13.80 12.27
CA LYS A 126 8.48 14.41 12.31
C LYS A 126 7.39 13.34 12.34
N LEU A 127 7.48 12.30 11.51
CA LEU A 127 6.56 11.18 11.54
C LEU A 127 6.63 10.41 12.87
N ALA A 128 7.83 10.14 13.36
CA ALA A 128 8.02 9.43 14.62
C ALA A 128 7.40 10.21 15.81
N HIS A 129 7.54 11.53 15.87
CA HIS A 129 6.85 12.40 16.84
C HIS A 129 5.34 12.19 16.78
N MET A 130 4.74 12.33 15.60
CA MET A 130 3.30 12.18 15.40
C MET A 130 2.80 10.80 15.86
N MET A 131 3.58 9.74 15.60
CA MET A 131 3.21 8.38 16.00
C MET A 131 3.36 8.16 17.50
N TYR A 132 4.40 8.66 18.15
CA TYR A 132 4.56 8.54 19.60
C TYR A 132 3.48 9.32 20.36
N GLU A 133 3.11 10.52 19.92
CA GLU A 133 1.97 11.26 20.47
C GLU A 133 0.66 10.49 20.30
N ARG A 134 0.43 9.92 19.10
CA ARG A 134 -0.75 9.09 18.83
C ARG A 134 -0.80 7.87 19.74
N LEU A 135 0.33 7.21 19.98
CA LEU A 135 0.44 6.02 20.85
C LEU A 135 0.10 6.33 22.31
N GLN A 136 0.38 7.53 22.82
CA GLN A 136 0.01 7.92 24.19
C GLN A 136 -1.51 7.98 24.39
N THR A 137 -2.28 8.25 23.34
CA THR A 137 -3.75 8.25 23.39
C THR A 137 -4.36 6.84 23.23
N MET A 138 -3.55 5.85 22.85
CA MET A 138 -3.99 4.49 22.59
C MET A 138 -3.68 3.55 23.75
N ARG A 139 -4.45 2.46 23.86
CA ARG A 139 -4.16 1.38 24.79
C ARG A 139 -3.06 0.48 24.22
N VAL A 140 -1.84 0.67 24.68
CA VAL A 140 -0.67 -0.15 24.33
C VAL A 140 -0.39 -1.21 25.41
N ARG A 141 0.49 -2.17 25.10
CA ARG A 141 0.95 -3.15 26.09
C ARG A 141 1.77 -2.46 27.20
N PRO A 142 1.66 -2.88 28.48
CA PRO A 142 2.39 -2.26 29.58
C PRO A 142 3.91 -2.28 29.41
N GLU A 143 4.44 -3.34 28.80
CA GLU A 143 5.86 -3.48 28.44
C GLU A 143 6.36 -2.36 27.51
N TRP A 144 5.52 -1.92 26.57
CA TRP A 144 5.87 -0.86 25.62
C TRP A 144 5.69 0.52 26.21
N GLN A 145 4.80 0.70 27.19
CA GLN A 145 4.49 2.02 27.75
C GLN A 145 5.73 2.74 28.27
N ARG A 146 6.61 2.04 29.01
CA ARG A 146 7.85 2.63 29.53
C ARG A 146 8.77 3.08 28.39
N MET A 147 8.93 2.23 27.39
CA MET A 147 9.78 2.52 26.23
C MET A 147 9.22 3.70 25.43
N ILE A 148 7.92 3.69 25.11
CA ILE A 148 7.23 4.78 24.40
C ILE A 148 7.41 6.10 25.14
N ASN A 149 7.24 6.12 26.47
CA ASN A 149 7.40 7.35 27.24
C ASN A 149 8.85 7.88 27.22
N LEU A 150 9.84 6.99 27.36
CA LEU A 150 11.24 7.36 27.32
C LEU A 150 11.63 7.86 25.92
N THR A 151 11.25 7.13 24.87
CA THR A 151 11.55 7.51 23.50
C THR A 151 10.85 8.80 23.10
N ASN A 152 9.61 9.02 23.53
CA ASN A 152 8.92 10.28 23.28
C ASN A 152 9.59 11.46 24.00
N MET A 153 10.29 11.25 25.12
CA MET A 153 11.11 12.31 25.73
C MET A 153 12.39 12.57 24.93
N VAL A 154 13.04 11.50 24.45
CA VAL A 154 14.29 11.60 23.66
C VAL A 154 14.04 12.26 22.31
N ILE A 155 12.92 11.96 21.65
CA ILE A 155 12.64 12.46 20.32
C ILE A 155 12.42 13.98 20.30
N GLN A 156 11.97 14.58 21.40
CA GLN A 156 11.84 16.05 21.54
C GLN A 156 13.16 16.81 21.36
N ALA A 157 14.31 16.14 21.50
CA ALA A 157 15.61 16.73 21.22
C ALA A 157 16.03 16.65 19.74
N LYS A 158 15.25 15.98 18.88
CA LYS A 158 15.51 15.79 17.45
C LYS A 158 14.83 16.88 16.62
N PRO A 159 15.33 17.17 15.40
CA PRO A 159 14.69 18.14 14.53
C PRO A 159 13.31 17.64 14.09
N TYR A 160 12.34 18.55 14.01
CA TYR A 160 10.99 18.25 13.52
C TYR A 160 10.94 18.25 11.98
N SER A 161 11.74 17.37 11.38
CA SER A 161 11.82 17.17 9.93
C SER A 161 11.91 15.68 9.62
N ASP A 162 11.40 15.28 8.46
CA ASP A 162 11.59 13.93 7.94
C ASP A 162 12.75 13.95 6.94
N TRP A 163 13.39 12.80 6.73
CA TRP A 163 14.39 12.65 5.67
C TRP A 163 13.71 12.62 4.29
N ASP A 164 14.15 13.50 3.39
CA ASP A 164 13.52 13.71 2.08
C ASP A 164 13.52 12.44 1.20
N ASP A 165 14.54 11.58 1.32
CA ASP A 165 14.64 10.35 0.51
C ASP A 165 13.58 9.30 0.87
N LEU A 166 12.92 9.42 2.02
CA LEU A 166 11.83 8.53 2.43
C LEU A 166 10.48 8.95 1.83
N LEU A 167 10.38 10.16 1.29
CA LEU A 167 9.14 10.71 0.76
C LEU A 167 8.75 9.97 -0.52
N PRO A 168 7.53 9.41 -0.61
CA PRO A 168 7.09 8.72 -1.81
C PRO A 168 6.96 9.70 -2.98
N ILE A 169 7.58 9.35 -4.10
CA ILE A 169 7.44 10.07 -5.36
C ILE A 169 6.32 9.41 -6.16
N GLU A 170 5.39 10.20 -6.68
CA GLU A 170 4.39 9.72 -7.64
C GLU A 170 4.90 9.93 -9.07
N TYR A 171 4.90 8.86 -9.88
CA TYR A 171 5.64 8.83 -11.15
C TYR A 171 4.94 9.51 -12.32
N ARG A 172 3.61 9.70 -12.27
CA ARG A 172 2.85 10.45 -13.29
C ARG A 172 3.04 11.96 -13.15
N SER A 173 2.97 12.47 -11.94
CA SER A 173 3.10 13.91 -11.65
C SER A 173 4.52 14.33 -11.26
N SER A 174 5.43 13.37 -11.02
CA SER A 174 6.77 13.61 -10.48
C SER A 174 6.77 14.43 -9.18
N THR A 175 5.68 14.34 -8.40
CA THR A 175 5.54 15.07 -7.14
C THR A 175 5.98 14.21 -5.96
N THR A 176 6.71 14.82 -5.03
CA THR A 176 6.97 14.25 -3.71
C THR A 176 5.73 14.39 -2.85
N ASN A 177 5.33 13.30 -2.20
CA ASN A 177 4.14 13.23 -1.37
C ASN A 177 4.51 13.11 0.11
N PRO A 178 3.65 13.57 1.04
CA PRO A 178 3.88 13.36 2.46
C PRO A 178 3.84 11.86 2.81
N LEU A 179 4.55 11.48 3.88
CA LEU A 179 4.59 10.08 4.35
C LEU A 179 3.19 9.54 4.72
N LEU A 180 2.36 10.39 5.34
CA LEU A 180 0.97 10.07 5.64
C LEU A 180 0.05 10.99 4.86
N HIS A 181 -1.03 10.42 4.31
CA HIS A 181 -2.02 11.20 3.58
C HIS A 181 -2.75 12.17 4.54
N PRO A 182 -2.79 13.49 4.25
CA PRO A 182 -3.30 14.49 5.20
C PRO A 182 -4.80 14.32 5.53
N THR A 183 -5.58 13.86 4.55
CA THR A 183 -7.02 13.60 4.72
C THR A 183 -7.35 12.12 4.95
N SER A 184 -6.35 11.24 4.95
CA SER A 184 -6.54 9.79 5.16
C SER A 184 -7.55 9.14 4.20
N VAL A 185 -7.54 9.56 2.92
CA VAL A 185 -8.48 9.12 1.87
C VAL A 185 -7.99 7.84 1.15
N GLY A 186 -6.79 7.36 1.49
CA GLY A 186 -6.20 6.15 0.92
C GLY A 186 -4.69 6.30 0.71
N ASP A 187 -4.09 5.28 0.10
CA ASP A 187 -2.70 5.31 -0.35
C ASP A 187 -2.61 5.81 -1.80
N VAL A 188 -2.95 7.09 -1.96
CA VAL A 188 -2.98 7.81 -3.24
C VAL A 188 -2.15 9.08 -3.16
N CYS A 189 -1.73 9.59 -4.31
CA CYS A 189 -1.06 10.89 -4.38
C CYS A 189 -2.02 12.04 -4.06
N VAL A 190 -1.52 13.02 -3.30
CA VAL A 190 -2.29 14.19 -2.87
C VAL A 190 -2.67 15.10 -4.05
N ASN A 191 -1.83 15.14 -5.10
CA ASN A 191 -2.03 16.03 -6.24
C ASN A 191 -2.80 15.37 -7.39
N SER A 192 -2.43 14.14 -7.78
CA SER A 192 -3.00 13.45 -8.95
C SER A 192 -4.08 12.42 -8.60
N ALA A 193 -4.28 12.12 -7.31
CA ALA A 193 -5.10 11.01 -6.83
C ALA A 193 -4.73 9.62 -7.41
N HIS A 194 -3.57 9.51 -8.06
CA HIS A 194 -3.09 8.25 -8.59
C HIS A 194 -2.69 7.31 -7.43
N PRO A 195 -3.09 6.02 -7.47
CA PRO A 195 -2.76 5.08 -6.42
C PRO A 195 -1.26 4.77 -6.37
N PHE A 196 -0.73 4.62 -5.16
CA PHE A 196 0.62 4.08 -4.97
C PHE A 196 0.60 2.57 -5.11
N VAL A 197 1.21 2.06 -6.19
CA VAL A 197 1.37 0.61 -6.38
C VAL A 197 2.64 0.18 -5.67
N ARG A 198 2.49 -0.68 -4.66
CA ARG A 198 3.62 -1.13 -3.83
C ARG A 198 4.04 -2.55 -4.18
N SER A 199 5.34 -2.80 -4.09
CA SER A 199 5.86 -4.17 -4.12
C SER A 199 5.49 -4.89 -2.82
N PHE A 200 4.88 -6.07 -2.88
CA PHE A 200 4.54 -6.84 -1.68
C PHE A 200 5.75 -7.50 -0.99
N LEU A 201 6.96 -7.35 -1.55
CA LEU A 201 8.19 -7.78 -0.89
C LEU A 201 8.76 -6.68 0.01
N SER A 202 8.93 -5.46 -0.52
CA SER A 202 9.57 -4.33 0.17
C SER A 202 8.62 -3.23 0.62
N PHE A 203 7.37 -3.24 0.15
CA PHE A 203 6.37 -2.18 0.29
C PHE A 203 6.76 -0.81 -0.29
N ASP A 204 7.85 -0.78 -1.06
CA ASP A 204 8.29 0.40 -1.76
C ASP A 204 7.38 0.70 -2.97
N ASN A 205 7.29 1.97 -3.36
CA ASN A 205 6.49 2.41 -4.49
C ASN A 205 7.15 1.98 -5.80
N VAL A 206 6.39 1.32 -6.66
CA VAL A 206 6.90 0.83 -7.95
C VAL A 206 6.76 1.95 -8.99
N PRO A 207 7.78 2.18 -9.85
CA PRO A 207 7.74 3.14 -10.96
C PRO A 207 6.81 2.69 -12.10
N LEU A 208 5.52 2.59 -11.82
CA LEU A 208 4.51 2.25 -12.80
C LEU A 208 3.76 3.50 -13.26
N VAL A 209 3.57 3.60 -14.57
CA VAL A 209 2.71 4.59 -15.22
C VAL A 209 1.78 3.81 -16.14
N GLU A 210 0.48 4.01 -15.97
CA GLU A 210 -0.52 3.44 -16.86
C GLU A 210 -0.57 4.25 -18.16
N PHE A 211 -0.52 3.54 -19.30
CA PHE A 211 -0.69 4.12 -20.63
C PHE A 211 -1.94 3.53 -21.25
N ALA A 212 -2.86 4.38 -21.66
CA ALA A 212 -3.98 3.97 -22.49
C ALA A 212 -3.61 4.19 -23.96
N PRO A 213 -3.79 3.18 -24.84
CA PRO A 213 -3.73 3.39 -26.27
C PRO A 213 -4.67 4.51 -26.70
N THR A 214 -4.28 5.25 -27.75
CA THR A 214 -5.21 6.19 -28.39
C THR A 214 -6.41 5.42 -28.94
N PRO A 215 -7.64 5.97 -28.89
CA PRO A 215 -8.86 5.27 -29.33
C PRO A 215 -8.84 4.90 -30.81
N ASP A 216 -7.97 5.53 -31.60
CA ASP A 216 -7.78 5.26 -33.03
C ASP A 216 -6.89 4.04 -33.31
N LEU A 217 -6.23 3.49 -32.28
CA LEU A 217 -5.31 2.36 -32.41
C LEU A 217 -6.04 1.06 -32.05
N SER A 218 -6.01 0.07 -32.94
CA SER A 218 -6.59 -1.24 -32.65
C SER A 218 -5.74 -2.02 -31.65
N ASP A 219 -6.37 -2.94 -30.89
CA ASP A 219 -5.66 -3.77 -29.90
C ASP A 219 -4.51 -4.58 -30.54
N ASP A 220 -4.72 -5.08 -31.76
CA ASP A 220 -3.71 -5.84 -32.52
C ASP A 220 -2.51 -4.95 -32.90
N GLU A 221 -2.76 -3.70 -33.31
CA GLU A 221 -1.69 -2.74 -33.61
C GLU A 221 -0.96 -2.28 -32.34
N ALA A 222 -1.68 -2.09 -31.23
CA ALA A 222 -1.08 -1.77 -29.94
C ALA A 222 -0.15 -2.89 -29.46
N MET A 223 -0.58 -4.15 -29.58
CA MET A 223 0.25 -5.32 -29.27
C MET A 223 1.48 -5.39 -30.18
N ALA A 224 1.32 -5.17 -31.48
CA ALA A 224 2.44 -5.13 -32.42
C ALA A 224 3.47 -4.03 -32.06
N LEU A 225 3.01 -2.86 -31.62
CA LEU A 225 3.88 -1.76 -31.17
C LEU A 225 4.62 -2.09 -29.87
N ILE A 226 3.98 -2.81 -28.94
CA ILE A 226 4.65 -3.26 -27.71
C ILE A 226 5.75 -4.28 -28.02
N GLU A 227 5.52 -5.17 -29.00
CA GLU A 227 6.49 -6.17 -29.43
C GLU A 227 7.63 -5.61 -30.29
N THR A 228 7.44 -4.45 -30.93
CA THR A 228 8.53 -3.80 -31.66
C THR A 228 9.61 -3.32 -30.70
N LEU A 229 10.79 -3.96 -30.77
CA LEU A 229 11.98 -3.47 -30.08
C LEU A 229 12.29 -2.04 -30.56
N PRO A 230 12.70 -1.13 -29.65
CA PRO A 230 13.10 0.21 -30.05
C PRO A 230 14.22 0.08 -31.07
N SER A 231 14.02 0.68 -32.26
CA SER A 231 15.03 0.66 -33.30
C SER A 231 16.32 1.24 -32.73
N MET A 232 17.40 0.45 -32.69
CA MET A 232 18.73 0.93 -32.35
C MET A 232 19.26 1.85 -33.47
N GLN A 233 18.65 3.03 -33.63
CA GLN A 233 19.20 4.06 -34.49
C GLN A 233 20.45 4.60 -33.80
N HIS A 234 21.59 4.03 -34.19
CA HIS A 234 22.90 4.62 -33.95
C HIS A 234 22.85 6.09 -34.37
N GLY A 235 23.18 6.97 -33.43
CA GLY A 235 23.12 8.41 -33.61
C GLY A 235 23.75 8.87 -34.92
N LYS A 236 22.89 9.37 -35.81
CA LYS A 236 23.27 10.42 -36.76
C LYS A 236 22.44 11.63 -36.42
N HIS A 237 23.11 12.64 -35.86
CA HIS A 237 22.61 14.00 -35.71
C HIS A 237 21.74 14.41 -36.90
N GLY A 238 20.46 14.63 -36.65
CA GLY A 238 19.48 15.06 -37.62
C GLY A 238 18.45 15.93 -36.92
N ASN A 239 18.73 17.22 -36.90
CA ASN A 239 17.91 18.33 -36.42
C ASN A 239 16.43 18.19 -36.84
N ASN A 240 15.51 17.81 -35.95
CA ASN A 240 14.10 18.20 -36.04
C ASN A 240 13.32 17.94 -34.75
N ASN A 241 13.13 19.00 -33.96
CA ASN A 241 11.85 19.40 -33.34
C ASN A 241 10.86 18.30 -32.88
N ASP A 242 11.25 17.47 -31.92
CA ASP A 242 10.32 16.56 -31.24
C ASP A 242 9.44 17.33 -30.24
N LYS A 243 8.31 17.80 -30.76
CA LYS A 243 7.17 18.24 -29.96
C LYS A 243 6.50 17.01 -29.34
N TRP A 244 6.94 16.62 -28.14
CA TRP A 244 6.09 15.87 -27.24
C TRP A 244 4.90 16.76 -26.87
N LYS A 245 3.80 16.63 -27.60
CA LYS A 245 2.53 17.25 -27.23
C LYS A 245 1.94 16.42 -26.10
N THR A 246 2.11 16.90 -24.87
CA THR A 246 1.25 16.55 -23.75
C THR A 246 -0.18 16.95 -24.11
N SER A 247 -1.06 15.96 -24.19
CA SER A 247 -2.51 16.16 -24.10
C SER A 247 -2.93 16.16 -22.64
#